data_AF-A0A7V8ZD92-F1
#
_entry.id   AF-A0A7V8ZD92-F1
#
_cell.length_a   1.000
_cell.length_b   1.000
_cell.length_c   1.000
_cell.angle_alpha   90.00
_cell.angle_beta   90.00
_cell.angle_gamma   90.00
#
_symmetry.space_group_name_H-M   'P 1'
#
loop_
_entity.id
_entity.type
_entity.pdbx_description
1 polymer ?
#
loop_
_entity_poly.entity_id
_entity_poly.type
_entity_poly.pdbx_seq_one_letter_code
_entity_poly.pdbx_strand_id
1 'polypeptide(L)' 'EDHAHLHVVPRWGADTNFMPVIADTRVLPQSLEDSYAELSARFG' A
#
# COMPACT_ATOMS: atom_id res chain seq x y z
N GLU A 1 20.64 6.31 -18.44
CA GLU A 1 19.66 6.93 -17.53
C GLU A 1 19.30 5.88 -16.50
N ASP A 2 19.85 5.98 -15.30
CA ASP A 2 19.60 5.00 -14.24
C ASP A 2 18.83 5.70 -13.11
N HIS A 3 17.64 5.20 -12.79
CA HIS A 3 16.81 5.64 -11.67
C HIS A 3 16.66 4.47 -10.70
N ALA A 4 17.42 4.50 -9.60
CA ALA A 4 17.28 3.54 -8.53
C ALA A 4 16.11 3.93 -7.60
N HIS A 5 15.15 3.02 -7.41
CA HIS A 5 14.06 3.17 -6.44
C HIS A 5 13.94 1.90 -5.59
N LEU A 6 13.60 2.07 -4.32
CA LEU A 6 13.42 0.98 -3.37
C LEU A 6 11.96 0.89 -2.94
N HIS A 7 11.39 -0.31 -2.99
CA HIS A 7 10.02 -0.57 -2.54
C HIS A 7 10.01 -0.98 -1.07
N VAL A 8 9.23 -0.29 -0.26
CA VAL A 8 8.91 -0.69 1.12
C VAL A 8 7.43 -0.99 1.19
N VAL A 9 7.08 -2.26 1.34
CA VAL A 9 5.69 -2.73 1.35
C VAL A 9 5.39 -3.38 2.70
N PRO A 10 4.62 -2.73 3.59
CA PRO A 10 4.24 -3.33 4.86
C PRO A 10 3.34 -4.54 4.62
N ARG A 11 3.55 -5.62 5.40
CA ARG A 11 2.81 -6.88 5.30
C ARG A 11 2.24 -7.27 6.66
N TRP A 12 1.06 -7.87 6.65
CA TRP A 12 0.38 -8.36 7.86
C TRP A 12 -0.28 -9.72 7.61
N GLY A 13 -0.59 -10.45 8.68
CA GLY A 13 -1.36 -11.69 8.56
C GLY A 13 -2.72 -11.41 7.90
N ALA A 14 -3.08 -12.19 6.88
CA ALA A 14 -4.30 -12.03 6.08
C ALA A 14 -4.42 -10.71 5.28
N ASP A 15 -3.29 -10.05 4.98
CA ASP A 15 -3.26 -8.88 4.09
C ASP A 15 -3.61 -9.20 2.62
N THR A 16 -3.61 -10.49 2.28
CA THR A 16 -4.09 -11.04 1.02
C THR A 16 -5.33 -11.85 1.34
N ASN A 17 -6.50 -11.34 0.96
CA ASN A 17 -7.78 -12.03 1.10
C ASN A 17 -8.17 -12.73 -0.22
N PHE A 18 -9.34 -13.35 -0.27
CA PHE A 18 -9.81 -14.07 -1.47
C PHE A 18 -10.25 -13.14 -2.61
N MET A 19 -10.45 -11.84 -2.36
CA MET A 19 -11.06 -10.91 -3.32
C MET A 19 -10.19 -10.68 -4.57
N PRO A 20 -8.85 -10.53 -4.49
CA PRO A 20 -8.00 -10.49 -5.68
C PRO A 20 -8.10 -11.74 -6.55
N VAL A 21 -8.39 -12.92 -5.97
CA VAL A 21 -8.44 -14.18 -6.70
C VAL A 21 -9.78 -14.37 -7.43
N ILE A 22 -10.89 -13.96 -6.82
CA ILE A 22 -12.24 -14.17 -7.37
C ILE A 22 -12.72 -12.98 -8.23
N ALA A 23 -12.31 -11.76 -7.88
CA ALA A 23 -12.85 -10.52 -8.44
C ALA A 23 -11.79 -9.63 -9.10
N ASP A 24 -10.53 -10.08 -9.21
CA ASP A 24 -9.40 -9.31 -9.75
C ASP A 24 -9.28 -7.90 -9.15
N THR A 25 -9.75 -7.75 -7.90
CA THR A 25 -9.88 -6.48 -7.20
C THR A 25 -9.21 -6.59 -5.84
N ARG A 26 -8.29 -5.67 -5.57
CA ARG A 26 -7.67 -5.50 -4.26
C ARG A 26 -8.34 -4.36 -3.51
N VAL A 27 -8.91 -4.68 -2.35
CA VAL A 27 -9.47 -3.67 -1.45
C VAL A 27 -8.33 -2.97 -0.70
N LEU A 28 -8.30 -1.63 -0.80
CA LEU A 28 -7.43 -0.78 0.01
C LEU A 28 -8.24 -0.19 1.15
N PRO A 29 -7.79 -0.31 2.42
CA PRO A 29 -8.54 0.16 3.57
C PRO A 29 -8.51 1.69 3.75
N GLN A 30 -7.59 2.40 3.08
CA GLN A 30 -7.36 3.84 3.20
C GLN A 30 -7.07 4.44 1.82
N SER A 31 -7.43 5.72 1.62
CA SER A 31 -7.08 6.47 0.42
C SER A 31 -5.58 6.74 0.35
N LEU A 32 -5.06 7.05 -0.85
CA LEU A 32 -3.64 7.38 -1.01
C LEU A 32 -3.31 8.73 -0.37
N GLU A 33 -4.25 9.68 -0.44
CA GLU A 33 -4.14 11.01 0.14
C GLU A 33 -4.04 10.95 1.67
N ASP A 34 -4.91 10.17 2.30
CA ASP A 34 -4.89 9.99 3.77
C ASP A 34 -3.62 9.24 4.19
N SER A 35 -3.22 8.21 3.45
CA SER A 35 -1.98 7.46 3.70
C SER A 35 -0.75 8.37 3.62
N TYR A 36 -0.71 9.25 2.62
CA TYR A 36 0.37 10.22 2.45
C TYR A 36 0.39 11.23 3.59
N ALA A 37 -0.77 11.82 3.94
CA ALA A 37 -0.86 12.80 5.00
C ALA A 37 -0.37 12.24 6.34
N GLU A 38 -0.76 11.00 6.68
CA GLU A 38 -0.33 10.33 7.91
C GLU A 38 1.18 10.05 7.94
N LEU A 39 1.73 9.47 6.87
CA LEU A 39 3.16 9.17 6.79
C LEU A 39 4.00 10.44 6.78
N SER A 40 3.60 11.45 6.01
CA SER A 40 4.31 12.73 5.94
C SER A 40 4.27 13.48 7.26
N ALA A 41 3.17 13.44 8.02
CA ALA A 41 3.10 14.10 9.32
C ALA A 41 4.01 13.44 10.38
N ARG A 42 4.35 12.16 10.19
CA ARG A 42 5.16 11.38 11.15
C ARG A 42 6.65 11.36 10.81
N PHE A 43 7.00 11.48 9.54
CA PHE A 43 8.37 11.30 9.03
C PHE A 43 8.90 12.47 8.19
N GLY A 44 8.07 13.47 7.86
CA GLY A 44 8.47 14.73 7.22
C GLY A 44 8.78 15.81 8.24
#